data_AF-A0AAQ4F7L8-F1
#
_entry.id   AF-A0AAQ4F7L8-F1
#
_cell.length_a   1.000
_cell.length_b   1.000
_cell.length_c   1.000
_cell.angle_alpha   90.00
_cell.angle_beta   90.00
_cell.angle_gamma   90.00
#
_symmetry.space_group_name_H-M   'P 1'
#
loop_
_entity.id
_entity.type
_entity.pdbx_description
1 polymer ?
#
loop_
_entity_poly.entity_id
_entity_poly.type
_entity_poly.pdbx_seq_one_letter_code
_entity_poly.pdbx_strand_id
1 'polypeptide(L)'
;MYSPIALSLLVVCTSTIALAKLGSPGGPQKLHRDVADSFKVISSYPYSVAISDSDNDGTLECLAANRTAIDEEAQTATMTWILPETEFSPKQEIPFYVRPGAEPGTMDFTVDDDPTLRQGIFYYADDDCVVLDLEYRGHRKYLRNNPKL
;
A
#
# COMPACT_ATOMS: atom_id res chain seq x y z
N MET A 1 -1.34 44.17 68.37
CA MET A 1 -1.94 42.90 67.91
C MET A 1 -1.39 42.62 66.53
N TYR A 2 -0.52 41.61 66.41
CA TYR A 2 0.04 41.14 65.14
C TYR A 2 -0.97 40.22 64.45
N SER A 3 -1.18 40.40 63.15
CA SER A 3 -1.97 39.48 62.32
C SER A 3 -1.27 39.26 60.96
N PRO A 4 -1.30 38.05 60.39
CA PRO A 4 -0.25 37.54 59.52
C PRO A 4 -0.65 37.45 58.03
N ILE A 5 0.37 37.46 57.18
CA ILE A 5 0.58 36.61 55.99
C ILE A 5 -0.62 36.43 55.04
N ALA A 6 -0.54 37.07 53.87
CA ALA A 6 -1.19 36.58 52.66
C ALA A 6 -0.15 36.54 51.53
N LEU A 7 0.70 35.52 51.56
CA LEU A 7 1.58 35.15 50.44
C LEU A 7 0.87 34.03 49.68
N SER A 8 -0.02 34.38 48.76
CA SER A 8 -0.67 33.40 47.89
C SER A 8 0.27 33.11 46.71
N LEU A 9 0.98 31.99 46.79
CA LEU A 9 1.75 31.44 45.67
C LEU A 9 0.81 31.14 44.49
N LEU A 10 1.03 31.82 43.37
CA LEU A 10 0.58 31.39 42.05
C LEU A 10 1.36 30.13 41.65
N VAL A 11 0.76 28.96 41.83
CA VAL A 11 1.25 27.71 41.23
C VAL A 11 0.95 27.76 39.74
N VAL A 12 1.90 28.26 38.96
CA VAL A 12 1.88 28.12 37.50
C VAL A 12 2.32 26.70 37.20
N CYS A 13 1.35 25.78 37.03
CA CYS A 13 1.60 24.48 36.44
C CYS A 13 2.03 24.66 34.98
N THR A 14 3.34 24.80 34.76
CA THR A 14 3.93 24.71 33.43
C THR A 14 3.87 23.25 32.97
N SER A 15 2.74 22.84 32.42
CA SER A 15 2.65 21.60 31.66
C SER A 15 3.44 21.80 30.37
N THR A 16 4.74 21.48 30.40
CA THR A 16 5.54 21.35 29.19
C THR A 16 4.96 20.17 28.40
N ILE A 17 4.14 20.46 27.40
CA ILE A 17 3.78 19.49 26.38
C ILE A 17 5.08 19.15 25.67
N ALA A 18 5.66 17.99 26.01
CA ALA A 18 6.70 17.41 25.19
C ALA A 18 6.05 17.04 23.85
N LEU A 19 6.11 17.94 22.87
CA LEU A 19 5.99 17.55 21.46
C LEU A 19 7.18 16.64 21.18
N ALA A 20 7.02 15.35 21.44
CA ALA A 20 7.86 14.34 20.83
C ALA A 20 7.60 14.44 19.33
N LYS A 21 8.45 15.18 18.62
CA LYS A 21 8.62 14.96 17.19
C LYS A 21 9.10 13.53 17.05
N LEU A 22 8.19 12.61 16.76
CA LEU A 22 8.56 11.37 16.10
C LEU A 22 9.37 11.81 14.88
N GLY A 23 10.67 11.47 14.85
CA GLY A 23 11.49 11.68 13.66
C GLY A 23 10.81 11.01 12.47
N SER A 24 11.16 11.41 11.24
CA SER A 24 10.67 10.75 10.03
C SER A 24 10.77 9.22 10.20
N PRO A 25 9.66 8.47 10.11
CA PRO A 25 9.75 7.03 10.12
C PRO A 25 10.48 6.60 8.83
N GLY A 26 11.49 5.74 8.98
CA GLY A 26 12.25 5.20 7.86
C GLY A 26 13.76 5.42 8.02
N GLY A 27 14.41 4.49 8.73
CA GLY A 27 15.87 4.41 8.73
C GLY A 27 16.43 4.21 7.30
N PRO A 28 17.72 4.49 7.07
CA PRO A 28 18.30 4.45 5.74
C PRO A 28 18.59 3.01 5.32
N GLN A 29 17.57 2.27 4.86
CA GLN A 29 17.83 1.14 3.98
C GLN A 29 17.75 1.59 2.53
N LYS A 30 18.79 2.31 2.08
CA LYS A 30 19.13 2.34 0.66
C LYS A 30 19.82 1.02 0.30
N LEU A 31 19.06 -0.07 0.31
CA LEU A 31 19.49 -1.26 -0.43
C LEU A 31 19.41 -0.88 -1.91
N HIS A 32 20.55 -0.93 -2.61
CA HIS A 32 20.56 -0.80 -4.06
C HIS A 32 19.72 -1.94 -4.62
N ARG A 33 18.62 -1.59 -5.28
CA ARG A 33 17.70 -2.55 -5.91
C ARG A 33 17.63 -2.15 -7.37
N ASP A 34 17.79 -3.13 -8.24
CA ASP A 34 17.56 -2.94 -9.66
C ASP A 34 16.11 -2.50 -9.89
N VAL A 35 15.90 -1.61 -10.85
CA VAL A 35 14.56 -1.19 -11.22
C VAL A 35 13.82 -2.40 -11.80
N ALA A 36 12.66 -2.71 -11.26
CA ALA A 36 11.89 -3.87 -11.68
C ALA A 36 11.44 -3.72 -13.15
N ASP A 37 11.60 -4.79 -13.93
CA ASP A 37 10.95 -4.90 -15.24
C ASP A 37 9.44 -5.10 -15.02
N SER A 38 8.67 -4.06 -15.31
CA SER A 38 7.24 -4.02 -15.03
C SER A 38 6.47 -5.15 -15.70
N PHE A 39 6.79 -5.51 -16.95
CA PHE A 39 6.05 -6.59 -17.62
C PHE A 39 6.49 -7.95 -17.09
N LYS A 40 7.78 -8.13 -16.79
CA LYS A 40 8.25 -9.35 -16.13
C LYS A 40 7.54 -9.55 -14.80
N VAL A 41 7.35 -8.50 -14.00
CA VAL A 41 6.54 -8.57 -12.78
C VAL A 41 5.11 -8.99 -13.11
N ILE A 42 4.38 -8.21 -13.93
CA ILE A 42 2.99 -8.53 -14.30
C ILE A 42 2.80 -9.98 -14.79
N SER A 43 3.75 -10.49 -15.59
CA SER A 43 3.73 -11.84 -16.15
C SER A 43 4.22 -12.96 -15.21
N SER A 44 4.99 -12.64 -14.17
CA SER A 44 5.52 -13.66 -13.24
C SER A 44 4.57 -14.01 -12.10
N TYR A 45 3.56 -13.17 -11.83
CA TYR A 45 2.63 -13.33 -10.70
C TYR A 45 1.21 -13.70 -11.16
N PRO A 46 0.92 -14.98 -11.49
CA PRO A 46 -0.43 -15.41 -11.86
C PRO A 46 -1.41 -15.43 -10.68
N TYR A 47 -0.88 -15.56 -9.46
CA TYR A 47 -1.61 -15.52 -8.20
C TYR A 47 -0.80 -14.69 -7.22
N SER A 48 -1.46 -13.89 -6.37
CA SER A 48 -0.83 -13.11 -5.30
C SER A 48 -1.79 -12.83 -4.16
N VAL A 49 -1.25 -12.50 -2.99
CA VAL A 49 -2.01 -12.11 -1.81
C VAL A 49 -1.46 -10.79 -1.24
N ALA A 50 -2.32 -9.97 -0.66
CA ALA A 50 -1.88 -8.83 0.12
C ALA A 50 -1.43 -9.31 1.50
N ILE A 51 -0.31 -8.77 1.99
CA ILE A 51 0.16 -9.06 3.36
C ILE A 51 -0.01 -7.84 4.27
N SER A 52 0.04 -6.64 3.70
CA SER A 52 -0.16 -5.40 4.45
C SER A 52 -0.72 -4.32 3.53
N ASP A 53 -1.66 -3.54 4.03
CA ASP A 53 -1.87 -2.18 3.52
C ASP A 53 -0.96 -1.21 4.29
N SER A 54 -0.86 0.02 3.79
CA SER A 54 0.04 1.02 4.37
C SER A 54 -0.53 1.74 5.61
N ASP A 55 -1.84 1.68 5.79
CA ASP A 55 -2.61 2.43 6.79
C ASP A 55 -3.28 1.55 7.85
N ASN A 56 -3.18 0.22 7.72
CA ASN A 56 -3.70 -0.79 8.66
C ASN A 56 -5.15 -0.54 9.03
N ASP A 57 -5.98 -0.18 8.04
CA ASP A 57 -7.39 0.12 8.22
C ASP A 57 -8.28 -1.13 8.07
N GLY A 58 -7.69 -2.26 7.65
CA GLY A 58 -8.33 -3.55 7.54
C GLY A 58 -9.11 -3.73 6.22
N THR A 59 -9.18 -2.70 5.37
CA THR A 59 -10.03 -2.71 4.16
C THR A 59 -9.62 -3.77 3.15
N LEU A 60 -8.36 -4.21 3.18
CA LEU A 60 -7.85 -5.25 2.29
C LEU A 60 -7.26 -6.46 3.00
N GLU A 61 -7.71 -6.71 4.23
CA GLU A 61 -7.38 -7.98 4.87
C GLU A 61 -7.78 -9.14 3.95
N CYS A 62 -6.85 -10.08 3.80
CA CYS A 62 -7.01 -11.28 2.97
C CYS A 62 -7.32 -11.00 1.48
N LEU A 63 -6.97 -9.82 0.94
CA LEU A 63 -7.04 -9.60 -0.51
C LEU A 63 -6.18 -10.65 -1.24
N ALA A 64 -6.78 -11.35 -2.20
CA ALA A 64 -6.08 -12.14 -3.20
C ALA A 64 -6.16 -11.45 -4.57
N ALA A 65 -5.25 -11.75 -5.47
CA ALA A 65 -5.33 -11.32 -6.86
C ALA A 65 -4.92 -12.45 -7.80
N ASN A 66 -5.72 -12.65 -8.84
CA ASN A 66 -5.53 -13.68 -9.85
C ASN A 66 -5.36 -13.03 -11.22
N ARG A 67 -4.35 -13.45 -11.99
CA ARG A 67 -4.24 -13.08 -13.39
C ARG A 67 -5.22 -13.90 -14.22
N THR A 68 -6.23 -13.25 -14.78
CA THR A 68 -7.30 -13.88 -15.56
C THR A 68 -7.07 -13.78 -17.06
N ALA A 69 -6.26 -12.83 -17.51
CA ALA A 69 -5.84 -12.69 -18.91
C ALA A 69 -4.42 -12.12 -19.01
N ILE A 70 -3.72 -12.45 -20.10
CA ILE A 70 -2.43 -11.87 -20.47
C ILE A 70 -2.31 -11.82 -22.00
N ASP A 71 -1.77 -10.73 -22.52
CA ASP A 71 -1.35 -10.56 -23.90
C ASP A 71 0.14 -10.20 -23.88
N GLU A 72 0.98 -11.14 -24.32
CA GLU A 72 2.44 -10.97 -24.31
C GLU A 72 2.92 -10.00 -25.39
N GLU A 73 2.22 -9.90 -26.51
CA GLU A 73 2.57 -9.01 -27.61
C GLU A 73 2.24 -7.56 -27.25
N ALA A 74 1.02 -7.33 -26.73
CA ALA A 74 0.59 -6.01 -26.28
C ALA A 74 1.14 -5.62 -24.90
N GLN A 75 1.79 -6.56 -24.20
CA GLN A 75 2.27 -6.42 -22.83
C GLN A 75 1.16 -5.96 -21.85
N THR A 76 -0.01 -6.58 -21.93
CA THR A 76 -1.15 -6.27 -21.06
C THR A 76 -1.60 -7.49 -20.27
N ALA A 77 -2.25 -7.28 -19.13
CA ALA A 77 -2.88 -8.34 -18.36
C ALA A 77 -4.11 -7.85 -17.62
N THR A 78 -4.98 -8.80 -17.25
CA THR A 78 -6.08 -8.54 -16.31
C THR A 78 -5.76 -9.23 -14.98
N MET A 79 -5.68 -8.46 -13.91
CA MET A 79 -5.52 -8.91 -12.54
C MET A 79 -6.83 -8.71 -11.78
N THR A 80 -7.54 -9.80 -11.49
CA THR A 80 -8.78 -9.74 -10.71
C THR A 80 -8.45 -9.81 -9.22
N TRP A 81 -8.72 -8.71 -8.53
CA TRP A 81 -8.69 -8.64 -7.07
C TRP A 81 -9.92 -9.32 -6.49
N ILE A 82 -9.69 -10.16 -5.49
CA ILE A 82 -10.72 -10.93 -4.80
C ILE A 82 -10.68 -10.52 -3.34
N LEU A 83 -11.67 -9.73 -2.94
CA LEU A 83 -11.90 -9.40 -1.54
C LEU A 83 -12.90 -10.42 -0.97
N PRO A 84 -12.55 -11.13 0.10
CA PRO A 84 -13.46 -12.09 0.72
C PRO A 84 -14.68 -11.39 1.33
N GLU A 85 -15.73 -12.17 1.54
CA GLU A 85 -16.87 -11.72 2.33
C GLU A 85 -16.46 -11.53 3.80
N THR A 86 -16.92 -10.44 4.40
CA THR A 86 -16.77 -10.13 5.83
C THR A 86 -18.15 -9.92 6.45
N GLU A 87 -18.21 -9.75 7.77
CA GLU A 87 -19.46 -9.38 8.45
C GLU A 87 -20.04 -8.03 7.94
N PHE A 88 -19.21 -7.18 7.35
CA PHE A 88 -19.57 -5.82 6.93
C PHE A 88 -19.63 -5.62 5.41
N SER A 89 -19.13 -6.57 4.61
CA SER A 89 -19.05 -6.41 3.16
C SER A 89 -19.19 -7.74 2.42
N PRO A 90 -19.94 -7.79 1.30
CA PRO A 90 -19.99 -8.97 0.46
C PRO A 90 -18.64 -9.22 -0.22
N LYS A 91 -18.42 -10.46 -0.68
CA LYS A 91 -17.30 -10.80 -1.57
C LYS A 91 -17.30 -9.89 -2.80
N GLN A 92 -16.14 -9.39 -3.20
CA GLN A 92 -15.97 -8.58 -4.41
C GLN A 92 -14.90 -9.19 -5.31
N GLU A 93 -15.15 -9.14 -6.62
CA GLU A 93 -14.18 -9.47 -7.66
C GLU A 93 -14.02 -8.25 -8.57
N ILE A 94 -12.83 -7.65 -8.54
CA ILE A 94 -12.58 -6.33 -9.14
C ILE A 94 -11.47 -6.50 -10.18
N PRO A 95 -11.74 -6.36 -11.48
CA PRO A 95 -10.71 -6.49 -12.50
C PRO A 95 -9.84 -5.23 -12.57
N PHE A 96 -8.53 -5.41 -12.58
CA PHE A 96 -7.54 -4.39 -12.87
C PHE A 96 -6.93 -4.71 -14.23
N TYR A 97 -7.02 -3.77 -15.16
CA TYR A 97 -6.37 -3.91 -16.47
C TYR A 97 -5.03 -3.22 -16.38
N VAL A 98 -3.95 -3.99 -16.44
CA VAL A 98 -2.59 -3.52 -16.15
C VAL A 98 -1.69 -3.63 -17.37
N ARG A 99 -0.73 -2.70 -17.46
CA ARG A 99 0.35 -2.70 -18.46
C ARG A 99 1.58 -1.98 -17.89
N PRO A 100 2.78 -2.17 -18.46
CA PRO A 100 3.94 -1.34 -18.13
C PRO A 100 3.62 0.14 -18.31
N GLY A 101 4.02 0.95 -17.33
CA GLY A 101 3.96 2.40 -17.46
C GLY A 101 5.10 2.95 -18.33
N ALA A 102 5.06 4.25 -18.61
CA ALA A 102 6.07 4.91 -19.44
C ALA A 102 7.46 4.94 -18.80
N GLU A 103 7.54 4.91 -17.47
CA GLU A 103 8.80 4.93 -16.73
C GLU A 103 9.17 3.53 -16.23
N PRO A 104 10.46 3.14 -16.25
CA PRO A 104 10.91 1.88 -15.66
C PRO A 104 10.43 1.70 -14.22
N GLY A 105 9.91 0.52 -13.90
CA GLY A 105 9.36 0.21 -12.57
C GLY A 105 7.96 0.78 -12.31
N THR A 106 7.29 1.37 -13.29
CA THR A 106 5.89 1.82 -13.15
C THR A 106 4.92 0.88 -13.87
N MET A 107 3.66 0.88 -13.42
CA MET A 107 2.54 0.24 -14.10
C MET A 107 1.41 1.23 -14.31
N ASP A 108 0.77 1.17 -15.46
CA ASP A 108 -0.48 1.85 -15.72
C ASP A 108 -1.63 0.87 -15.48
N PHE A 109 -2.73 1.36 -14.90
CA PHE A 109 -3.91 0.53 -14.72
C PHE A 109 -5.23 1.30 -14.77
N THR A 110 -6.29 0.60 -15.20
CA THR A 110 -7.69 0.99 -14.99
C THR A 110 -8.38 -0.07 -14.13
N VAL A 111 -9.52 0.29 -13.53
CA VAL A 111 -10.20 -0.59 -12.58
C VAL A 111 -11.67 -0.70 -12.95
N ASP A 112 -12.14 -1.94 -13.09
CA ASP A 112 -13.53 -2.23 -13.45
C ASP A 112 -13.95 -1.45 -14.71
N ASP A 113 -15.15 -0.89 -14.74
CA ASP A 113 -15.62 -0.06 -15.86
C ASP A 113 -15.12 1.40 -15.82
N ASP A 114 -14.26 1.77 -14.86
CA ASP A 114 -13.71 3.12 -14.76
C ASP A 114 -12.50 3.29 -15.70
N PRO A 115 -12.60 4.11 -16.77
CA PRO A 115 -11.54 4.29 -17.75
C PRO A 115 -10.42 5.22 -17.25
N THR A 116 -10.52 5.75 -16.02
CA THR A 116 -9.51 6.65 -15.45
C THR A 116 -8.19 5.91 -15.29
N LEU A 117 -7.20 6.30 -16.09
CA LEU A 117 -5.85 5.76 -16.02
C LEU A 117 -5.20 6.18 -14.70
N ARG A 118 -4.71 5.20 -13.95
CA ARG A 118 -3.96 5.36 -12.70
C ARG A 118 -2.58 4.75 -12.87
N GLN A 119 -1.64 5.18 -12.04
CA GLN A 119 -0.28 4.67 -12.04
C GLN A 119 0.04 4.00 -10.71
N GLY A 120 0.74 2.88 -10.78
CA GLY A 120 1.39 2.22 -9.66
C GLY A 120 2.90 2.12 -9.87
N ILE A 121 3.63 1.82 -8.80
CA ILE A 121 5.09 1.77 -8.78
C ILE A 121 5.51 0.43 -8.17
N PHE A 122 6.43 -0.28 -8.81
CA PHE A 122 7.13 -1.43 -8.24
C PHE A 122 8.41 -0.95 -7.55
N TYR A 123 8.42 -0.98 -6.21
CA TYR A 123 9.62 -0.67 -5.41
C TYR A 123 10.59 -1.85 -5.30
N TYR A 124 10.09 -3.08 -5.47
CA TYR A 124 10.86 -4.31 -5.39
C TYR A 124 10.13 -5.44 -6.10
N ALA A 125 10.87 -6.33 -6.74
CA ALA A 125 10.36 -7.60 -7.20
C ALA A 125 11.48 -8.65 -7.27
N ASP A 126 11.17 -9.86 -6.83
CA ASP A 126 11.96 -11.06 -7.09
C ASP A 126 11.06 -12.20 -7.61
N ASP A 127 11.40 -13.46 -7.36
CA ASP A 127 10.63 -14.62 -7.84
C ASP A 127 9.39 -14.92 -6.96
N ASP A 128 9.35 -14.45 -5.72
CA ASP A 128 8.27 -14.76 -4.77
C ASP A 128 7.62 -13.54 -4.11
N CYS A 129 8.18 -12.35 -4.29
CA CYS A 129 7.77 -11.15 -3.58
C CYS A 129 7.81 -9.93 -4.50
N VAL A 130 6.73 -9.16 -4.48
CA VAL A 130 6.69 -7.81 -5.03
C VAL A 130 6.51 -6.83 -3.87
N VAL A 131 6.95 -5.59 -4.04
CA VAL A 131 6.52 -4.49 -3.18
C VAL A 131 6.12 -3.42 -4.17
N LEU A 132 4.84 -3.10 -4.18
CA LEU A 132 4.29 -2.11 -5.09
C LEU A 132 3.51 -1.07 -4.32
N ASP A 133 3.37 0.11 -4.91
CA ASP A 133 2.49 1.18 -4.47
C ASP A 133 1.42 1.35 -5.55
N LEU A 134 0.17 1.33 -5.13
CA LEU A 134 -0.95 1.70 -5.99
C LEU A 134 -2.02 2.31 -5.09
N GLU A 135 -2.72 3.31 -5.63
CA GLU A 135 -3.82 3.93 -4.93
C GLU A 135 -5.14 3.32 -5.39
N TYR A 136 -5.87 2.71 -4.46
CA TYR A 136 -7.24 2.26 -4.68
C TYR A 136 -8.12 2.78 -3.56
N ARG A 137 -9.15 3.57 -3.91
CA ARG A 137 -10.08 4.22 -2.98
C ARG A 137 -9.40 5.02 -1.85
N GLY A 138 -8.24 5.63 -2.14
CA GLY A 138 -7.49 6.45 -1.17
C GLY A 138 -6.49 5.67 -0.30
N HIS A 139 -6.34 4.36 -0.52
CA HIS A 139 -5.44 3.51 0.26
C HIS A 139 -4.23 3.07 -0.58
N ARG A 140 -3.02 3.18 0.01
CA ARG A 140 -1.76 2.67 -0.58
C ARG A 140 -1.42 1.27 -0.06
N LYS A 141 -0.76 0.48 -0.89
CA LYS A 141 -0.73 -1.00 -0.77
C LYS A 141 0.67 -1.54 -0.74
N TYR A 142 0.84 -2.76 -0.21
CA TYR A 142 2.03 -3.58 -0.35
C TYR A 142 1.62 -5.05 -0.51
N LEU A 143 1.75 -5.59 -1.71
CA LEU A 143 1.36 -6.99 -1.99
C LEU A 143 2.59 -7.89 -1.92
N ARG A 144 2.56 -9.01 -1.19
CA ARG A 144 3.63 -10.03 -1.24
C ARG A 144 3.04 -11.35 -1.68
N ASN A 145 3.59 -11.95 -2.72
CA ASN A 145 3.13 -13.26 -3.18
C ASN A 145 3.71 -14.42 -2.32
N ASN A 146 3.04 -15.57 -2.37
CA ASN A 146 3.61 -16.87 -2.11
C ASN A 146 3.11 -17.82 -3.24
N PRO A 147 3.96 -18.20 -4.21
CA PRO A 147 3.56 -19.02 -5.35
C PRO A 147 3.24 -20.49 -5.01
N LYS A 148 3.04 -20.86 -3.74
CA LYS A 148 2.88 -22.26 -3.27
C LYS A 148 1.60 -22.55 -2.47
N LEU A 149 0.50 -21.88 -2.73
CA LEU A 149 -0.82 -22.29 -2.22
C LEU A 149 -1.66 -22.94 -3.32
#